data_AF-A0A7Z9BR43-F1
#
_entry.id   AF-A0A7Z9BR43-F1
#
_cell.length_a   1.000
_cell.length_b   1.000
_cell.length_c   1.000
_cell.angle_alpha   90.00
_cell.angle_beta   90.00
_cell.angle_gamma   90.00
#
_symmetry.space_group_name_H-M   'P 1'
#
loop_
_entity.id
_entity.type
_entity.pdbx_description
1 polymer ?
#
loop_
_entity_poly.entity_id
_entity_poly.type
_entity_poly.pdbx_seq_one_letter_code
_entity_poly.pdbx_strand_id
1 'polypeptide(L)' 'MTYTTVQFSLDVIKDEARQLVSKGVVSRQQPIYTLCQYIPAREWACVECELEECDFLLRDRIGDLIGHETWDND' A
#
# COMPACT_ATOMS: atom_id res chain seq x y z
N MET A 1 -8.37 -20.86 14.36
CA MET A 1 -8.66 -19.66 15.17
C MET A 1 -8.49 -18.47 14.25
N THR A 2 -9.59 -17.93 13.73
CA THR A 2 -9.56 -16.80 12.79
C THR A 2 -9.36 -15.54 13.60
N TYR A 3 -8.13 -15.01 13.61
CA TYR A 3 -7.87 -13.69 14.15
C TYR A 3 -8.66 -12.68 13.32
N THR A 4 -9.79 -12.23 13.85
CA THR A 4 -10.43 -10.97 13.44
C THR A 4 -9.56 -9.83 13.96
N THR A 5 -8.31 -9.78 13.51
CA THR A 5 -7.56 -8.53 13.47
C THR A 5 -8.37 -7.65 12.53
N VAL A 6 -8.62 -6.39 12.88
CA VAL A 6 -9.16 -5.41 11.94
C VAL A 6 -8.21 -5.43 10.75
N GLN A 7 -8.56 -6.17 9.70
CA GLN A 7 -7.64 -6.48 8.63
C GLN A 7 -7.46 -5.21 7.84
N PHE A 8 -6.34 -4.54 8.06
CA PHE A 8 -5.78 -3.65 7.05
C PHE A 8 -5.35 -4.53 5.89
N SER A 9 -6.33 -5.10 5.17
CA SER A 9 -6.02 -5.96 4.04
C SER A 9 -5.14 -5.19 3.08
N LEU A 10 -4.22 -5.89 2.44
CA LEU A 10 -3.42 -5.35 1.33
C LEU A 10 -4.25 -4.48 0.35
N ASP A 11 -5.52 -4.81 0.14
CA ASP A 11 -6.50 -4.04 -0.65
C ASP A 11 -6.69 -2.60 -0.16
N VAL A 12 -6.82 -2.39 1.16
CA VAL A 12 -6.92 -1.04 1.76
C VAL A 12 -5.63 -0.26 1.56
N ILE A 13 -4.48 -0.93 1.70
CA ILE A 13 -3.16 -0.32 1.49
C ILE A 13 -3.01 0.11 0.02
N LYS A 14 -3.48 -0.73 -0.91
CA LYS A 14 -3.52 -0.41 -2.35
C LYS A 14 -4.47 0.75 -2.65
N ASP A 15 -5.66 0.78 -2.06
CA ASP A 15 -6.61 1.87 -2.26
C ASP A 15 -6.05 3.21 -1.77
N GLU A 16 -5.49 3.24 -0.56
CA GLU A 16 -4.85 4.44 -0.01
C GLU A 16 -3.69 4.92 -0.89
N ALA A 17 -2.83 3.99 -1.34
CA ALA A 17 -1.76 4.30 -2.27
C ALA A 17 -2.31 4.85 -3.61
N ARG A 18 -3.38 4.25 -4.14
CA ARG A 18 -4.05 4.69 -5.38
C ARG A 18 -4.66 6.08 -5.22
N GLN A 19 -5.30 6.36 -4.09
CA GLN A 19 -5.84 7.69 -3.79
C GLN A 19 -4.75 8.73 -3.71
N LEU A 20 -3.62 8.44 -3.06
CA LEU A 20 -2.49 9.37 -2.97
C LEU A 20 -1.86 9.65 -4.34
N VAL A 21 -1.77 8.62 -5.20
CA VAL A 21 -1.32 8.79 -6.60
C VAL A 21 -2.33 9.61 -7.40
N SER A 22 -3.63 9.33 -7.26
CA SER A 22 -4.72 10.05 -7.94
C SER A 22 -4.78 11.53 -7.53
N LYS A 23 -4.55 11.82 -6.24
CA LYS A 23 -4.44 13.19 -5.71
C LYS A 23 -3.16 13.92 -6.16
N GLY A 24 -2.22 13.22 -6.81
CA GLY A 24 -0.93 13.77 -7.21
C GLY A 24 0.03 14.03 -6.06
N VAL A 25 -0.24 13.46 -4.89
CA VAL A 25 0.55 13.64 -3.66
C VAL A 25 1.80 12.77 -3.70
N VAL A 26 1.67 11.54 -4.20
CA VAL A 26 2.78 10.60 -4.42
C VAL A 26 2.78 10.15 -5.88
N SER A 27 3.94 9.68 -6.36
CA SER A 27 4.04 9.11 -7.71
C SER A 27 4.17 7.59 -7.63
N ARG A 28 3.61 6.87 -8.60
CA ARG A 28 3.79 5.41 -8.75
C ARG A 28 5.25 4.95 -8.84
N GLN A 29 6.17 5.85 -9.21
CA GLN A 29 7.61 5.55 -9.29
C GLN A 29 8.32 5.71 -7.95
N GLN A 30 7.66 6.35 -6.97
CA GLN A 30 8.20 6.52 -5.65
C GLN A 30 8.12 5.21 -4.85
N PRO A 31 9.01 5.03 -3.87
CA PRO A 31 9.04 3.85 -3.03
C PRO A 31 7.83 3.81 -2.06
N ILE A 32 7.42 2.61 -1.66
CA ILE A 32 6.29 2.37 -0.75
C ILE A 32 6.51 3.08 0.59
N TYR A 33 7.75 3.19 1.08
CA TYR A 33 8.04 3.91 2.33
C TYR A 33 7.59 5.37 2.31
N THR A 34 7.43 6.00 1.14
CA THR A 34 6.87 7.36 1.03
C THR A 34 5.49 7.45 1.70
N LEU A 35 4.70 6.36 1.65
CA LEU A 35 3.38 6.31 2.27
C LEU A 35 3.44 6.52 3.79
N CYS A 36 4.55 6.17 4.46
CA CYS A 36 4.78 6.45 5.88
C CYS A 36 4.72 7.95 6.23
N GLN A 37 4.97 8.84 5.27
CA GLN A 37 4.88 10.28 5.50
C GLN A 37 3.43 10.78 5.55
N TYR A 38 2.49 10.00 5.02
CA TYR A 38 1.07 10.34 4.91
C TYR A 38 0.20 9.50 5.83
N ILE A 39 0.63 8.27 6.13
CA ILE A 39 -0.04 7.33 7.01
C ILE A 39 0.51 7.53 8.43
N PRO A 40 -0.33 7.71 9.45
CA PRO A 40 0.13 7.84 10.82
C PRO A 40 0.87 6.57 11.29
N ALA A 41 1.92 6.73 12.09
CA ALA A 41 2.78 5.64 12.55
C ALA A 41 2.02 4.47 13.23
N ARG A 42 0.88 4.75 13.85
CA ARG A 42 0.00 3.73 14.46
C ARG A 42 -0.56 2.76 13.43
N GLU A 43 -0.95 3.27 12.27
CA GLU A 43 -1.50 2.47 11.18
C GLU A 43 -0.36 1.88 10.32
N TRP A 44 0.74 2.64 10.17
CA TRP A 44 1.92 2.20 9.43
C TRP A 44 2.47 0.86 9.94
N ALA A 45 2.49 0.63 11.25
CA ALA A 45 2.93 -0.65 11.82
C ALA A 45 2.10 -1.85 11.32
N CYS A 46 0.79 -1.67 11.10
CA CYS A 46 -0.05 -2.71 10.49
C CYS A 46 0.25 -2.86 8.99
N VAL A 47 0.46 -1.74 8.29
CA VAL A 47 0.82 -1.72 6.87
C VAL A 47 2.13 -2.45 6.61
N GLU A 48 3.17 -2.21 7.43
CA GLU A 48 4.46 -2.90 7.31
C GLU A 48 4.33 -4.41 7.48
N CYS A 49 3.52 -4.85 8.46
CA CYS A 49 3.27 -6.26 8.70
C CYS A 49 2.62 -6.93 7.49
N GLU A 50 1.54 -6.34 6.95
CA GLU A 50 0.84 -6.88 5.78
C GLU A 50 1.67 -6.84 4.49
N LEU A 51 2.48 -5.80 4.30
CA LEU A 51 3.42 -5.72 3.19
C LEU A 51 4.46 -6.85 3.28
N GLU A 52 5.03 -7.10 4.45
CA GLU A 52 5.98 -8.18 4.69
C GLU A 52 5.34 -9.55 4.46
N GLU A 53 4.10 -9.76 4.94
CA GLU A 53 3.33 -10.99 4.70
C GLU A 53 3.01 -11.25 3.23
N CYS A 54 2.95 -10.19 2.41
CA CYS A 54 2.72 -10.24 0.98
C CYS A 54 4.00 -10.13 0.13
N ASP A 55 5.19 -10.28 0.73
CA ASP A 55 6.51 -10.19 0.07
C ASP A 55 6.81 -8.83 -0.60
N PHE A 56 6.16 -7.74 -0.15
CA PHE A 56 6.48 -6.38 -0.60
C PHE A 56 7.54 -5.73 0.29
N LEU A 57 8.50 -5.06 -0.34
CA LEU A 57 9.52 -4.32 0.40
C LEU A 57 9.20 -2.83 0.41
N LEU A 58 9.56 -2.14 1.49
CA LEU A 58 9.37 -0.69 1.60
C LEU A 58 10.09 0.12 0.50
N ARG A 59 11.12 -0.46 -0.10
CA ARG A 59 11.86 0.10 -1.24
C ARG A 59 11.20 -0.16 -2.59
N ASP A 60 10.26 -1.10 -2.66
CA ASP A 60 9.50 -1.36 -3.88
C ASP A 60 8.70 -0.13 -4.25
N ARG A 61 8.37 -0.05 -5.52
CA ARG A 61 7.65 1.11 -6.05
C ARG A 61 6.20 1.00 -5.62
N ILE A 62 5.58 2.13 -5.31
CA ILE A 62 4.13 2.22 -5.11
C ILE A 62 3.42 1.60 -6.32
N GLY A 63 3.92 1.84 -7.53
CA GLY A 63 3.43 1.23 -8.76
C GLY A 63 3.46 -0.29 -8.79
N ASP A 64 4.34 -0.95 -8.04
CA ASP A 64 4.40 -2.40 -7.92
C ASP A 64 3.27 -2.90 -6.98
N LEU A 65 3.08 -2.19 -5.86
CA LEU A 65 2.00 -2.43 -4.91
C LEU A 65 0.60 -2.33 -5.55
N ILE A 66 0.33 -1.28 -6.33
CA ILE A 66 -0.95 -1.10 -7.06
C ILE A 66 -1.00 -1.81 -8.43
N GLY A 67 0.12 -2.32 -8.93
CA GLY A 67 0.32 -2.64 -10.36
C GLY A 67 0.01 -4.06 -10.81
N HIS A 68 -0.53 -4.92 -9.94
CA HIS A 68 -0.92 -6.29 -10.35
C HIS A 68 -2.41 -6.41 -10.74
N GLU A 69 -3.24 -5.42 -10.46
CA GLU A 69 -4.57 -5.39 -11.07
C GLU A 69 -4.41 -4.91 -12.50
N THR A 70 -4.54 -5.85 -13.44
CA THR A 70 -4.75 -5.61 -14.86
C THR A 70 -5.56 -4.33 -15.02
N TRP A 71 -4.92 -3.25 -15.48
CA TRP A 71 -5.66 -2.11 -16.00
C TRP A 71 -6.36 -2.60 -17.28
N ASP A 72 -7.48 -3.29 -17.10
CA ASP A 72 -8.49 -3.47 -18.14
C ASP A 72 -9.14 -2.10 -18.31
N ASN A 73 -8.41 -1.22 -18.98
CA ASN A 73 -8.94 0.02 -19.51
C ASN A 73 -8.76 -0.05 -21.02
N ASP A 74 -9.54 -0.94 -21.64
CA ASP A 74 -9.98 -0.79 -23.03
C ASP A 74 -11.33 -0.05 -23.03
#